data_AF-B4K301-F1
#
_entry.id   AF-B4K301-F1
#
_cell.length_a   1.000
_cell.length_b   1.000
_cell.length_c   1.000
_cell.angle_alpha   90.00
_cell.angle_beta   90.00
_cell.angle_gamma   90.00
#
_symmetry.space_group_name_H-M   'P 1'
#
loop_
_entity.id
_entity.type
_entity.pdbx_description
1 polymer ?
#
loop_
_entity_poly.entity_id
_entity_poly.type
_entity_poly.pdbx_seq_one_letter_code
_entity_poly.pdbx_strand_id
1 'polypeptide(L)'
;MCCNCCSVRQQKIWVFGLGTFLVILGTVLLSAWPSLSRQLIRGMLPLAPNSFLYKSWVAAPVPVYSTFYLFNWTNPEDFNNTDVKPHYEQLGPYTFSDYKVKEDLFWQQPEVTFDARHFSPLTYHGPFYVSHPHFYMTDESYRENTTGLLPNAQEHSMHVVMEPTYGIPISLKGQVMLSAFVQRDEEIDHLKDIAYDHYAPMFMYQLYADLDDDHIRLLKLGLSVPRIGQFTGLGLLLIGLIVVIVGVIVTMKHKWHNEWKTEAVDDVKPLENKGVNSE
;
A
#
# COMPACT_ATOMS: atom_id res chain seq x y z
N MET A 1 -34.41 -25.57 7.24
CA MET A 1 -35.40 -26.14 8.18
C MET A 1 -36.07 -24.99 8.90
N CYS A 2 -37.35 -24.71 8.58
CA CYS A 2 -38.35 -23.90 9.31
C CYS A 2 -39.39 -23.34 8.33
N CYS A 3 -40.37 -24.15 7.91
CA CYS A 3 -41.67 -23.64 7.40
C CYS A 3 -42.65 -24.80 7.08
N ASN A 4 -43.12 -25.51 8.11
CA ASN A 4 -44.29 -26.39 7.97
C ASN A 4 -45.61 -25.72 8.42
N CYS A 5 -45.63 -24.40 8.63
CA CYS A 5 -46.81 -23.67 9.13
C CYS A 5 -47.10 -22.30 8.47
N CYS A 6 -46.48 -21.94 7.33
CA CYS A 6 -46.81 -20.66 6.66
C CYS A 6 -47.92 -20.84 5.62
N SER A 7 -48.96 -20.00 5.69
CA SER A 7 -49.99 -19.86 4.66
C SER A 7 -49.39 -19.40 3.32
N VAL A 8 -49.98 -19.77 2.19
CA VAL A 8 -49.53 -19.38 0.84
C VAL A 8 -49.39 -17.85 0.71
N ARG A 9 -50.27 -17.08 1.36
CA ARG A 9 -50.15 -15.61 1.40
C ARG A 9 -48.88 -15.15 2.12
N GLN A 10 -48.54 -15.78 3.25
CA GLN A 10 -47.31 -15.47 3.99
C GLN A 10 -46.06 -15.87 3.20
N GLN A 11 -46.06 -17.01 2.53
CA GLN A 11 -44.95 -17.44 1.68
C GLN A 11 -44.67 -16.43 0.55
N LYS A 12 -45.73 -15.94 -0.13
CA LYS A 12 -45.63 -14.89 -1.16
C LYS A 12 -45.06 -13.59 -0.57
N ILE A 13 -45.57 -13.15 0.58
CA ILE A 13 -45.08 -11.93 1.25
C ILE A 13 -43.60 -12.04 1.61
N TRP A 14 -43.15 -13.18 2.13
CA TRP A 14 -41.74 -13.39 2.47
C TRP A 14 -40.82 -13.38 1.25
N VAL A 15 -41.20 -14.10 0.18
CA VAL A 15 -40.35 -14.20 -1.03
C VAL A 15 -40.26 -12.88 -1.77
N PHE A 16 -41.40 -12.22 -2.02
CA PHE A 16 -41.39 -10.92 -2.69
C PHE A 16 -40.81 -9.82 -1.80
N GLY A 17 -41.12 -9.82 -0.50
CA GLY A 17 -40.55 -8.88 0.45
C GLY A 17 -39.02 -8.99 0.53
N LEU A 18 -38.49 -10.20 0.67
CA LEU A 18 -37.04 -10.44 0.69
C LEU A 18 -36.39 -10.10 -0.66
N GLY A 19 -37.00 -10.52 -1.78
CA GLY A 19 -36.49 -10.22 -3.11
C GLY A 19 -36.42 -8.72 -3.39
N THR A 20 -37.49 -7.98 -3.10
CA THR A 20 -37.53 -6.51 -3.26
C THR A 20 -36.55 -5.82 -2.33
N PHE A 21 -36.42 -6.28 -1.07
CA PHE A 21 -35.43 -5.74 -0.13
C PHE A 21 -33.99 -5.91 -0.66
N LEU A 22 -33.63 -7.09 -1.17
CA LEU A 22 -32.31 -7.35 -1.74
C LEU A 22 -32.02 -6.50 -2.97
N VAL A 23 -33.02 -6.29 -3.85
CA VAL A 23 -32.89 -5.40 -5.01
C VAL A 23 -32.65 -3.96 -4.56
N ILE A 24 -33.45 -3.44 -3.63
CA ILE A 24 -33.28 -2.07 -3.10
C ILE A 24 -31.91 -1.91 -2.46
N LEU A 25 -31.52 -2.85 -1.60
CA LEU A 25 -30.22 -2.82 -0.92
C LEU A 25 -29.06 -2.87 -1.93
N GLY A 26 -29.13 -3.75 -2.93
CA GLY A 26 -28.13 -3.85 -4.00
C GLY A 26 -28.01 -2.56 -4.81
N THR A 27 -29.13 -1.93 -5.20
CA THR A 27 -29.13 -0.66 -5.93
C THR A 27 -28.59 0.50 -5.09
N VAL A 28 -28.95 0.57 -3.80
CA VAL A 28 -28.44 1.59 -2.89
C VAL A 28 -26.94 1.43 -2.69
N LEU A 29 -26.45 0.20 -2.49
CA LEU A 29 -25.02 -0.07 -2.40
C LEU A 29 -24.29 0.33 -3.69
N LEU A 30 -24.77 -0.05 -4.87
CA LEU A 30 -24.11 0.32 -6.14
C LEU A 30 -24.02 1.83 -6.38
N SER A 31 -25.08 2.57 -6.02
CA SER A 31 -25.16 4.02 -6.25
C SER A 31 -24.46 4.85 -5.17
N ALA A 32 -24.66 4.52 -3.89
CA ALA A 32 -24.13 5.29 -2.77
C ALA A 32 -22.70 4.89 -2.37
N TRP A 33 -22.32 3.62 -2.53
CA TRP A 33 -21.02 3.12 -2.07
C TRP A 33 -19.82 3.84 -2.68
N PRO A 34 -19.77 4.15 -4.00
CA PRO A 34 -18.62 4.86 -4.56
C PRO A 34 -18.44 6.25 -3.94
N SER A 35 -19.53 6.92 -3.56
CA SER A 35 -19.47 8.22 -2.88
C SER A 35 -18.99 8.06 -1.44
N LEU A 36 -19.58 7.11 -0.72
CA LEU A 36 -19.25 6.85 0.68
C LEU A 36 -17.79 6.41 0.86
N SER A 37 -17.32 5.45 0.04
CA SER A 37 -15.95 4.94 0.13
C SER A 37 -14.93 6.05 -0.17
N ARG A 38 -15.17 6.90 -1.17
CA ARG A 38 -14.33 8.08 -1.44
C ARG A 38 -14.31 9.06 -0.27
N GLN A 39 -15.43 9.32 0.39
CA GLN A 39 -15.48 10.21 1.55
C GLN A 39 -14.71 9.62 2.74
N LEU A 40 -14.87 8.33 3.01
CA LEU A 40 -14.12 7.64 4.05
C LEU A 40 -12.61 7.74 3.81
N ILE A 41 -12.17 7.43 2.59
CA ILE A 41 -10.76 7.50 2.20
C ILE A 41 -10.23 8.94 2.30
N ARG A 42 -10.97 9.93 1.78
CA ARG A 42 -10.60 11.35 1.90
C ARG A 42 -10.57 11.86 3.34
N GLY A 43 -11.25 11.22 4.27
CA GLY A 43 -11.17 11.54 5.70
C GLY A 43 -9.95 10.93 6.40
N MET A 44 -9.43 9.81 5.89
CA MET A 44 -8.32 9.07 6.50
C MET A 44 -6.94 9.51 6.02
N LEU A 45 -6.84 10.03 4.79
CA LEU A 45 -5.60 10.41 4.12
C LEU A 45 -5.00 11.78 4.51
N PRO A 46 -5.76 12.84 4.84
CA PRO A 46 -5.16 14.13 5.16
C PRO A 46 -4.22 14.01 6.35
N LEU A 47 -3.11 14.75 6.33
CA LEU A 47 -2.21 14.85 7.47
C LEU A 47 -2.88 15.74 8.53
N ALA A 48 -3.65 15.13 9.42
CA ALA A 48 -4.41 15.80 10.47
C ALA A 48 -4.28 15.01 11.79
N PRO A 49 -4.29 15.68 12.96
CA PRO A 49 -4.04 15.01 14.26
C PRO A 49 -4.93 13.80 14.55
N ASN A 50 -6.12 13.75 13.95
CA ASN A 50 -7.12 12.69 14.12
C ASN A 50 -7.17 11.69 12.95
N SER A 51 -6.31 11.81 11.93
CA SER A 51 -6.34 10.93 10.76
C SER A 51 -5.53 9.64 10.98
N PHE A 52 -5.84 8.63 10.17
CA PHE A 52 -5.07 7.39 10.17
C PHE A 52 -3.64 7.62 9.65
N LEU A 53 -3.50 8.39 8.56
CA LEU A 53 -2.20 8.63 7.94
C LEU A 53 -1.22 9.34 8.88
N TYR A 54 -1.72 10.19 9.80
CA TYR A 54 -0.88 10.87 10.78
C TYR A 54 -0.02 9.91 11.60
N LYS A 55 -0.59 8.81 12.09
CA LYS A 55 0.18 7.83 12.89
C LYS A 55 1.32 7.21 12.10
N SER A 56 1.04 6.81 10.86
CA SER A 56 2.03 6.24 9.94
C SER A 56 3.06 7.26 9.45
N TRP A 57 2.73 8.54 9.44
CA TRP A 57 3.66 9.61 9.11
C TRP A 57 4.59 9.96 10.28
N VAL A 58 4.10 9.93 11.52
CA VAL A 58 4.89 10.17 12.74
C VAL A 58 5.94 9.08 12.92
N ALA A 59 5.53 7.82 12.81
CA ALA A 59 6.41 6.66 12.89
C ALA A 59 6.10 5.70 11.75
N ALA A 60 7.12 5.33 10.98
CA ALA A 60 6.96 4.34 9.93
C ALA A 60 6.47 3.00 10.54
N PRO A 61 5.50 2.32 9.91
CA PRO A 61 4.95 1.07 10.43
C PRO A 61 5.92 -0.13 10.30
N VAL A 62 7.03 0.05 9.57
CA VAL A 62 8.04 -0.96 9.32
C VAL A 62 9.43 -0.41 9.67
N PRO A 63 10.35 -1.27 10.14
CA PRO A 63 11.72 -0.87 10.40
C PRO A 63 12.40 -0.44 9.10
N VAL A 64 13.18 0.63 9.19
CA VAL A 64 14.02 1.09 8.08
C VAL A 64 15.44 0.60 8.36
N TYR A 65 16.09 -0.01 7.38
CA TYR A 65 17.46 -0.47 7.51
C TYR A 65 18.41 0.52 6.84
N SER A 66 19.45 0.90 7.59
CA SER A 66 20.51 1.78 7.16
C SER A 66 21.79 0.97 7.07
N THR A 67 22.28 0.72 5.86
CA THR A 67 23.47 -0.10 5.61
C THR A 67 24.59 0.78 5.08
N PHE A 68 25.75 0.70 5.72
CA PHE A 68 26.97 1.33 5.25
C PHE A 68 27.89 0.31 4.60
N TYR A 69 28.54 0.72 3.52
CA TYR A 69 29.65 0.01 2.92
C TYR A 69 30.82 0.98 2.83
N LEU A 70 31.94 0.64 3.43
CA LEU A 70 33.13 1.48 3.46
C LEU A 70 34.03 1.12 2.28
N PHE A 71 34.74 2.08 1.72
CA PHE A 71 35.74 1.81 0.69
C PHE A 71 37.13 1.84 1.31
N ASN A 72 37.78 0.68 1.34
CA ASN A 72 39.13 0.51 1.82
C ASN A 72 40.13 0.82 0.70
N TRP A 73 41.03 1.78 0.92
CA TRP A 73 42.14 2.05 0.00
C TRP A 73 43.28 1.06 0.27
N THR A 74 43.56 0.16 -0.67
CA THR A 74 44.49 -0.97 -0.44
C THR A 74 45.95 -0.68 -0.79
N ASN A 75 46.21 0.33 -1.63
CA ASN A 75 47.54 0.75 -2.07
C ASN A 75 47.84 2.24 -1.80
N PRO A 76 47.63 2.75 -0.57
CA PRO A 76 47.87 4.16 -0.23
C PRO A 76 49.35 4.55 -0.29
N GLU A 77 50.27 3.61 -0.14
CA GLU A 77 51.72 3.83 -0.23
C GLU A 77 52.17 4.25 -1.63
N ASP A 78 51.44 3.86 -2.67
CA ASP A 78 51.73 4.15 -4.07
C ASP A 78 51.08 5.46 -4.55
N PHE A 79 50.59 6.32 -3.65
CA PHE A 79 49.83 7.52 -4.03
C PHE A 79 50.58 8.51 -4.95
N ASN A 80 51.92 8.46 -4.92
CA ASN A 80 52.81 9.28 -5.74
C ASN A 80 53.29 8.58 -7.02
N ASN A 81 52.90 7.33 -7.22
CA ASN A 81 53.32 6.53 -8.35
C ASN A 81 52.41 6.78 -9.56
N THR A 82 52.97 7.32 -10.65
CA THR A 82 52.22 7.60 -11.88
C THR A 82 51.79 6.34 -12.63
N ASP A 83 52.35 5.16 -12.34
CA ASP A 83 51.99 3.93 -13.05
C ASP A 83 50.86 3.15 -12.37
N VAL A 84 50.51 3.53 -11.13
CA VAL A 84 49.56 2.79 -10.29
C VAL A 84 48.39 3.70 -9.91
N LYS A 85 47.17 3.28 -10.23
CA LYS A 85 45.96 4.00 -9.83
C LYS A 85 45.53 3.60 -8.42
N PRO A 86 44.93 4.52 -7.64
CA PRO A 86 44.26 4.17 -6.39
C PRO A 86 43.29 3.01 -6.55
N HIS A 87 43.39 2.03 -5.67
CA HIS A 87 42.55 0.83 -5.66
C HIS A 87 41.69 0.80 -4.39
N TYR A 88 40.38 0.66 -4.59
CA TYR A 88 39.41 0.63 -3.51
C TYR A 88 38.66 -0.69 -3.47
N GLU A 89 38.63 -1.31 -2.30
CA GLU A 89 37.82 -2.50 -2.02
C GLU A 89 36.63 -2.16 -1.12
N GLN A 90 35.44 -2.61 -1.51
CA GLN A 90 34.24 -2.39 -0.71
C GLN A 90 34.21 -3.33 0.50
N LEU A 91 34.05 -2.79 1.70
CA LEU A 91 33.87 -3.49 2.96
C LEU A 91 32.44 -3.31 3.49
N GLY A 92 31.82 -4.39 3.94
CA GLY A 92 30.45 -4.39 4.46
C GLY A 92 29.69 -5.66 4.07
N PRO A 93 28.37 -5.72 4.31
CA PRO A 93 27.52 -4.64 4.83
C PRO A 93 27.64 -4.42 6.34
N TYR A 94 27.61 -3.16 6.77
CA TYR A 94 27.42 -2.75 8.17
C TYR A 94 25.99 -2.20 8.33
N THR A 95 25.06 -3.06 8.78
CA THR A 95 23.63 -2.74 8.81
C THR A 95 23.14 -2.37 10.20
N PHE A 96 22.38 -1.28 10.26
CA PHE A 96 21.71 -0.77 11.45
C PHE A 96 20.19 -0.77 11.21
N SER A 97 19.43 -1.04 12.27
CA SER A 97 17.98 -0.85 12.26
C SER A 97 17.65 0.53 12.81
N ASP A 98 17.04 1.36 11.98
CA ASP A 98 16.63 2.71 12.34
C ASP A 98 15.14 2.75 12.69
N TYR A 99 14.86 3.29 13.87
CA TYR A 99 13.51 3.68 14.28
C TYR A 99 13.45 5.20 14.37
N LYS A 100 12.82 5.84 13.37
CA LYS A 100 12.68 7.30 13.32
C LYS A 100 11.25 7.69 13.67
N VAL A 101 11.13 8.53 14.70
CA VAL A 101 9.87 9.13 15.15
C VAL A 101 10.00 10.65 14.99
N LYS A 102 9.00 11.28 14.36
CA LYS A 102 8.93 12.74 14.31
C LYS A 102 8.41 13.26 15.65
N GLU A 103 9.25 14.01 16.34
CA GLU A 103 8.93 14.67 17.62
C GLU A 103 8.63 16.16 17.41
N ASP A 104 8.15 16.82 18.46
CA ASP A 104 7.95 18.28 18.53
C ASP A 104 7.15 18.86 17.35
N LEU A 105 5.93 18.35 17.19
CA LEU A 105 5.01 18.69 16.12
C LEU A 105 4.23 19.97 16.46
N PHE A 106 4.45 21.02 15.69
CA PHE A 106 3.73 22.29 15.79
C PHE A 106 2.69 22.41 14.67
N TRP A 107 1.43 22.58 15.05
CA TRP A 107 0.31 22.65 14.11
C TRP A 107 -0.17 24.09 13.96
N GLN A 108 -0.03 24.66 12.76
CA GLN A 108 -0.60 25.95 12.35
C GLN A 108 -1.30 25.77 11.01
N GLN A 109 -2.55 25.29 11.02
CA GLN A 109 -3.26 24.93 9.80
C GLN A 109 -3.23 26.05 8.75
N PRO A 110 -2.87 25.74 7.47
CA PRO A 110 -2.70 24.40 6.88
C PRO A 110 -1.31 23.76 7.06
N GLU A 111 -0.41 24.41 7.78
CA GLU A 111 0.99 24.02 7.96
C GLU A 111 1.20 23.13 9.19
N VAL A 112 2.11 22.17 9.06
CA VAL A 112 2.66 21.41 10.18
C VAL A 112 4.17 21.45 10.08
N THR A 113 4.81 21.90 11.15
CA THR A 113 6.27 21.93 11.28
C THR A 113 6.71 20.91 12.32
N PHE A 114 7.86 20.30 12.09
CA PHE A 114 8.46 19.33 13.00
C PHE A 114 9.93 19.66 13.14
N ASP A 115 10.47 19.52 14.34
CA ASP A 115 11.90 19.71 14.55
C ASP A 115 12.66 18.45 14.08
N ALA A 116 13.26 18.55 12.90
CA ALA A 116 14.25 17.58 12.46
C ALA A 116 15.56 17.86 13.21
N ARG A 117 15.66 17.39 14.46
CA ARG A 117 16.83 17.62 15.35
C ARG A 117 18.16 17.50 14.58
N HIS A 118 18.74 18.68 14.30
CA HIS A 118 20.07 18.98 13.78
C HIS A 118 20.76 17.91 12.92
N PHE A 119 20.44 17.85 11.63
CA PHE A 119 21.47 17.53 10.65
C PHE A 119 22.37 18.76 10.54
N SER A 120 23.64 18.65 10.94
CA SER A 120 24.66 19.64 10.58
C SER A 120 24.55 19.93 9.07
N PRO A 121 24.59 21.19 8.61
CA PRO A 121 24.52 21.49 7.18
C PRO A 121 25.60 20.66 6.47
N LEU A 122 25.17 19.79 5.56
CA LEU A 122 25.97 18.64 5.14
C LEU A 122 27.22 19.03 4.34
N THR A 123 27.40 20.30 3.99
CA THR A 123 28.54 20.80 3.22
C THR A 123 28.62 22.32 3.35
N TYR A 124 29.27 22.83 4.38
CA TYR A 124 29.89 24.16 4.28
C TYR A 124 31.38 23.94 4.03
N HIS A 125 31.79 24.07 2.76
CA HIS A 125 33.17 24.19 2.25
C HIS A 125 34.07 22.93 2.10
N GLY A 126 33.56 21.71 2.23
CA GLY A 126 34.36 20.48 1.99
C GLY A 126 34.30 19.97 0.53
N PRO A 127 35.35 19.32 0.00
CA PRO A 127 35.38 18.78 -1.37
C PRO A 127 34.61 17.45 -1.50
N PHE A 128 33.39 17.39 -0.97
CA PHE A 128 32.57 16.17 -0.95
C PHE A 128 31.53 16.16 -2.07
N TYR A 129 31.38 14.99 -2.70
CA TYR A 129 30.51 14.75 -3.84
C TYR A 129 29.61 13.56 -3.56
N VAL A 130 28.34 13.67 -3.98
CA VAL A 130 27.35 12.61 -3.84
C VAL A 130 27.04 12.05 -5.22
N SER A 131 27.11 10.73 -5.36
CA SER A 131 26.79 10.02 -6.60
C SER A 131 26.06 8.71 -6.31
N HIS A 132 25.66 7.99 -7.36
CA HIS A 132 25.23 6.60 -7.20
C HIS A 132 26.42 5.69 -6.85
N PRO A 133 26.16 4.53 -6.24
CA PRO A 133 27.21 3.57 -5.90
C PRO A 133 28.06 3.18 -7.09
N HIS A 134 29.38 3.10 -6.86
CA HIS A 134 30.38 2.83 -7.89
C HIS A 134 30.22 3.73 -9.12
N PHE A 135 29.73 4.96 -8.94
CA PHE A 135 29.49 5.93 -10.02
C PHE A 135 28.50 5.42 -11.09
N TYR A 136 27.57 4.55 -10.72
CA TYR A 136 26.52 4.09 -11.65
C TYR A 136 25.74 5.28 -12.24
N MET A 137 25.38 5.24 -13.52
CA MET A 137 24.76 6.36 -14.25
C MET A 137 25.55 7.68 -14.28
N THR A 138 26.85 7.66 -13.99
CA THR A 138 27.74 8.81 -14.23
C THR A 138 28.64 8.55 -15.43
N ASP A 139 29.26 9.63 -15.92
CA ASP A 139 30.30 9.57 -16.95
C ASP A 139 31.51 8.72 -16.47
N GLU A 140 32.22 8.09 -17.41
CA GLU A 140 33.35 7.21 -17.10
C GLU A 140 34.53 7.97 -16.47
N SER A 141 34.69 9.25 -16.78
CA SER A 141 35.74 10.13 -16.23
C SER A 141 35.79 10.16 -14.70
N TYR A 142 34.67 9.95 -14.01
CA TYR A 142 34.61 9.88 -12.54
C TYR A 142 35.32 8.65 -11.96
N ARG A 143 35.53 7.60 -12.76
CA ARG A 143 36.20 6.35 -12.37
C ARG A 143 37.53 6.13 -13.04
N GLU A 144 37.83 6.82 -14.14
CA GLU A 144 39.02 6.57 -14.96
C GLU A 144 40.32 6.49 -14.16
N ASN A 145 40.47 7.35 -13.15
CA ASN A 145 41.67 7.44 -12.32
C ASN A 145 41.62 6.57 -11.04
N THR A 146 40.66 5.63 -10.95
CA THR A 146 40.51 4.72 -9.81
C THR A 146 40.21 3.31 -10.29
N THR A 147 40.53 2.31 -9.46
CA THR A 147 40.24 0.91 -9.73
C THR A 147 39.44 0.29 -8.58
N GLY A 148 38.76 -0.83 -8.85
CA GLY A 148 37.88 -1.50 -7.88
C GLY A 148 36.42 -1.02 -7.90
N LEU A 149 36.09 -0.03 -8.72
CA LEU A 149 34.72 0.47 -8.87
C LEU A 149 33.99 -0.18 -10.05
N LEU A 150 33.01 -1.04 -9.75
CA LEU A 150 32.28 -1.85 -10.72
C LEU A 150 30.79 -1.46 -10.75
N PRO A 151 30.35 -0.53 -11.62
CA PRO A 151 28.94 -0.15 -11.68
C PRO A 151 28.05 -1.30 -12.19
N ASN A 152 27.00 -1.63 -11.43
CA ASN A 152 26.01 -2.63 -11.81
C ASN A 152 24.60 -2.05 -11.68
N ALA A 153 23.78 -2.13 -12.74
CA ALA A 153 22.44 -1.56 -12.75
C ALA A 153 21.47 -2.22 -11.75
N GLN A 154 21.59 -3.53 -11.52
CA GLN A 154 20.71 -4.26 -10.61
C GLN A 154 21.07 -3.99 -9.15
N GLU A 155 22.36 -3.86 -8.85
CA GLU A 155 22.82 -3.61 -7.48
C GLU A 155 22.79 -2.13 -7.11
N HIS A 156 23.15 -1.22 -8.02
CA HIS A 156 23.39 0.20 -7.74
C HIS A 156 22.25 1.15 -8.19
N SER A 157 21.14 0.62 -8.71
CA SER A 157 19.94 1.42 -9.00
C SER A 157 19.16 1.80 -7.74
N MET A 158 18.72 3.05 -7.69
CA MET A 158 17.76 3.52 -6.68
C MET A 158 16.35 3.31 -7.21
N HIS A 159 15.44 2.85 -6.36
CA HIS A 159 14.04 2.73 -6.73
C HIS A 159 13.12 2.99 -5.55
N VAL A 160 11.94 3.51 -5.89
CA VAL A 160 10.82 3.66 -4.96
C VAL A 160 9.61 3.06 -5.64
N VAL A 161 9.05 2.01 -5.07
CA VAL A 161 7.81 1.40 -5.54
C VAL A 161 6.67 1.98 -4.72
N MET A 162 5.76 2.68 -5.38
CA MET A 162 4.60 3.32 -4.76
C MET A 162 3.30 2.71 -5.26
N GLU A 163 2.31 2.65 -4.38
CA GLU A 163 0.93 2.38 -4.74
C GLU A 163 0.34 3.59 -5.49
N PRO A 164 -0.25 3.41 -6.69
CA PRO A 164 -0.60 4.52 -7.57
C PRO A 164 -1.80 5.35 -7.11
N THR A 165 -2.70 4.82 -6.29
CA THR A 165 -3.95 5.48 -5.90
C THR A 165 -3.74 6.52 -4.80
N TYR A 166 -2.93 6.19 -3.79
CA TYR A 166 -2.72 6.99 -2.58
C TYR A 166 -1.26 7.34 -2.32
N GLY A 167 -0.33 6.87 -3.17
CA GLY A 167 1.09 7.20 -3.05
C GLY A 167 1.79 6.52 -1.86
N ILE A 168 1.22 5.44 -1.34
CA ILE A 168 1.80 4.70 -0.21
C ILE A 168 3.06 3.98 -0.71
N PRO A 169 4.25 4.23 -0.15
CA PRO A 169 5.46 3.52 -0.53
C PRO A 169 5.34 2.05 -0.08
N ILE A 170 5.58 1.12 -1.00
CA ILE A 170 5.56 -0.33 -0.76
C ILE A 170 6.99 -0.84 -0.54
N SER A 171 7.93 -0.32 -1.32
CA SER A 171 9.35 -0.68 -1.26
C SER A 171 10.20 0.55 -1.56
N LEU A 172 11.25 0.74 -0.80
CA LEU A 172 12.21 1.82 -0.93
C LEU A 172 13.62 1.25 -0.87
N LYS A 173 14.39 1.45 -1.94
CA LYS A 173 15.84 1.29 -1.96
C LYS A 173 16.47 2.60 -2.39
N GLY A 174 16.80 3.43 -1.41
CA GLY A 174 17.66 4.59 -1.60
C GLY A 174 19.11 4.17 -1.41
N GLN A 175 20.02 4.63 -2.26
CA GLN A 175 21.45 4.39 -2.06
C GLN A 175 22.27 5.47 -2.71
N VAL A 176 23.22 5.99 -1.96
CA VAL A 176 24.11 7.06 -2.39
C VAL A 176 25.52 6.74 -1.95
N MET A 177 26.50 7.18 -2.72
CA MET A 177 27.90 7.11 -2.38
C MET A 177 28.42 8.52 -2.13
N LEU A 178 29.15 8.66 -1.03
CA LEU A 178 29.87 9.89 -0.71
C LEU A 178 31.34 9.70 -1.09
N SER A 179 31.86 10.64 -1.86
CA SER A 179 33.25 10.67 -2.32
C SER A 179 33.88 12.01 -1.97
N ALA A 180 35.20 12.02 -1.74
CA ALA A 180 35.99 13.25 -1.65
C ALA A 180 36.75 13.46 -2.96
N PHE A 181 36.75 14.67 -3.51
CA PHE A 181 37.63 14.98 -4.63
C PHE A 181 39.02 15.29 -4.11
N VAL A 182 39.97 14.47 -4.56
CA VAL A 182 41.38 14.56 -4.20
C VAL A 182 42.11 15.07 -5.44
N GLN A 183 42.72 16.24 -5.29
CA GLN A 183 43.49 16.88 -6.34
C GLN A 183 44.86 17.27 -5.82
N ARG A 184 45.82 17.37 -6.72
CA ARG A 184 47.15 17.88 -6.39
C ARG A 184 47.08 19.35 -5.96
N ASP A 185 47.78 19.67 -4.88
CA ASP A 185 47.91 21.03 -4.36
C ASP A 185 49.36 21.27 -3.91
N GLU A 186 50.03 22.27 -4.50
CA GLU A 186 51.45 22.55 -4.22
C GLU A 186 51.68 23.15 -2.83
N GLU A 187 50.65 23.77 -2.23
CA GLU A 187 50.76 24.39 -0.91
C GLU A 187 50.56 23.38 0.23
N ILE A 188 49.98 22.21 -0.06
CA ILE A 188 49.65 21.18 0.93
C ILE A 188 50.62 20.01 0.81
N ASP A 189 51.47 19.83 1.82
CA ASP A 189 52.53 18.81 1.84
C ASP A 189 52.06 17.38 1.56
N HIS A 190 50.83 17.03 1.95
CA HIS A 190 50.25 15.70 1.72
C HIS A 190 49.59 15.53 0.35
N LEU A 191 49.29 16.63 -0.36
CA LEU A 191 48.63 16.59 -1.67
C LEU A 191 49.57 16.95 -2.83
N LYS A 192 50.75 17.52 -2.57
CA LYS A 192 51.69 17.96 -3.60
C LYS A 192 52.22 16.85 -4.50
N ASP A 193 52.32 15.63 -3.98
CA ASP A 193 52.92 14.47 -4.65
C ASP A 193 51.88 13.49 -5.20
N ILE A 194 50.60 13.87 -5.25
CA ILE A 194 49.55 12.99 -5.77
C ILE A 194 49.71 12.82 -7.29
N ALA A 195 49.73 11.56 -7.74
CA ALA A 195 49.89 11.24 -9.15
C ALA A 195 48.64 11.52 -10.00
N TYR A 196 47.44 11.38 -9.41
CA TYR A 196 46.17 11.46 -10.11
C TYR A 196 45.11 12.25 -9.34
N ASP A 197 44.49 13.21 -10.01
CA ASP A 197 43.24 13.81 -9.55
C ASP A 197 42.12 12.77 -9.66
N HIS A 198 41.43 12.48 -8.56
CA HIS A 198 40.42 11.43 -8.54
C HIS A 198 39.37 11.66 -7.45
N TYR A 199 38.24 10.99 -7.60
CA TYR A 199 37.23 10.92 -6.56
C TYR A 199 37.51 9.72 -5.66
N ALA A 200 37.97 9.98 -4.45
CA ALA A 200 38.18 8.97 -3.42
C ALA A 200 36.81 8.57 -2.82
N PRO A 201 36.29 7.36 -3.11
CA PRO A 201 35.06 6.89 -2.48
C PRO A 201 35.31 6.68 -0.99
N MET A 202 34.40 7.18 -0.14
CA MET A 202 34.53 7.02 1.31
C MET A 202 33.59 5.91 1.79
N PHE A 203 32.30 6.10 1.57
CA PHE A 203 31.30 5.09 1.90
C PHE A 203 30.07 5.20 1.00
N MET A 204 29.40 4.08 0.81
CA MET A 204 28.03 4.00 0.34
C MET A 204 27.10 3.91 1.54
N TYR A 205 26.02 4.70 1.49
CA TYR A 205 24.88 4.60 2.38
C TYR A 205 23.69 4.07 1.61
N GLN A 206 23.14 2.94 2.07
CA GLN A 206 21.93 2.33 1.54
C GLN A 206 20.83 2.42 2.59
N LEU A 207 19.71 3.03 2.20
CA LEU A 207 18.47 3.04 2.93
C LEU A 207 17.51 2.04 2.31
N TYR A 208 17.09 1.04 3.07
CA TYR A 208 16.20 -0.01 2.61
C TYR A 208 14.99 -0.16 3.53
N ALA A 209 13.79 -0.13 2.96
CA ALA A 209 12.55 -0.38 3.69
C ALA A 209 11.53 -1.05 2.77
N ASP A 210 11.04 -2.20 3.19
CA ASP A 210 9.97 -2.94 2.51
C ASP A 210 8.80 -3.13 3.46
N LEU A 211 7.59 -3.07 2.92
CA LEU A 211 6.40 -3.47 3.66
C LEU A 211 6.37 -4.99 3.78
N ASP A 212 6.24 -5.50 5.01
CA ASP A 212 6.05 -6.93 5.24
C ASP A 212 4.77 -7.45 4.57
N ASP A 213 4.73 -8.76 4.30
CA ASP A 213 3.60 -9.43 3.65
C ASP A 213 2.24 -9.15 4.33
N ASP A 214 2.22 -9.07 5.66
CA ASP A 214 1.00 -8.78 6.42
C ASP A 214 0.52 -7.35 6.20
N HIS A 215 1.43 -6.38 6.17
CA HIS A 215 1.12 -4.99 5.83
C HIS A 215 0.65 -4.87 4.37
N ILE A 216 1.28 -5.60 3.44
CA ILE A 216 0.86 -5.66 2.04
C ILE A 216 -0.56 -6.25 1.91
N ARG A 217 -0.88 -7.32 2.65
CA ARG A 217 -2.23 -7.93 2.64
C ARG A 217 -3.28 -6.96 3.17
N LEU A 218 -3.00 -6.30 4.29
CA LEU A 218 -3.90 -5.32 4.88
C LEU A 218 -4.11 -4.13 3.93
N LEU A 219 -3.03 -3.62 3.33
CA LEU A 219 -3.08 -2.58 2.33
C LEU A 219 -3.95 -3.01 1.15
N LYS A 220 -3.68 -4.18 0.54
CA LYS A 220 -4.49 -4.72 -0.57
C LYS A 220 -5.97 -4.83 -0.21
N LEU A 221 -6.30 -5.28 1.00
CA LEU A 221 -7.68 -5.36 1.49
C LEU A 221 -8.32 -3.97 1.55
N GLY A 222 -7.64 -3.00 2.16
CA GLY A 222 -8.09 -1.61 2.27
C GLY A 222 -8.31 -0.93 0.91
N LEU A 223 -7.36 -1.08 -0.02
CA LEU A 223 -7.46 -0.58 -1.40
C LEU A 223 -8.60 -1.24 -2.18
N SER A 224 -8.97 -2.47 -1.82
CA SER A 224 -10.03 -3.23 -2.50
C SER A 224 -11.42 -2.92 -1.96
N VAL A 225 -11.57 -2.22 -0.83
CA VAL A 225 -12.87 -1.87 -0.22
C VAL A 225 -13.84 -1.22 -1.22
N PRO A 226 -13.44 -0.23 -2.05
CA PRO A 226 -14.34 0.35 -3.05
C PRO A 226 -14.86 -0.70 -4.05
N ARG A 227 -13.99 -1.60 -4.52
CA ARG A 227 -14.34 -2.67 -5.47
C ARG A 227 -15.20 -3.76 -4.82
N ILE A 228 -14.85 -4.20 -3.61
CA ILE A 228 -15.60 -5.21 -2.87
C ILE A 228 -17.05 -4.76 -2.69
N GLY A 229 -17.29 -3.52 -2.25
CA GLY A 229 -18.66 -3.02 -2.08
C GLY A 229 -19.44 -2.89 -3.39
N GLN A 230 -18.77 -2.63 -4.52
CA GLN A 230 -19.43 -2.66 -5.84
C GLN A 230 -19.84 -4.07 -6.24
N PHE A 231 -18.95 -5.07 -6.09
CA PHE A 231 -19.27 -6.46 -6.43
C PHE A 231 -20.32 -7.05 -5.49
N THR A 232 -20.29 -6.72 -4.20
CA THR A 232 -21.34 -7.16 -3.26
C THR A 232 -22.69 -6.53 -3.60
N GLY A 233 -22.72 -5.24 -3.92
CA GLY A 233 -23.94 -4.56 -4.40
C GLY A 233 -24.51 -5.21 -5.66
N LEU A 234 -23.65 -5.52 -6.64
CA LEU A 234 -24.04 -6.21 -7.86
C LEU A 234 -24.57 -7.62 -7.58
N GLY A 235 -23.89 -8.38 -6.72
CA GLY A 235 -24.32 -9.72 -6.33
C GLY A 235 -25.69 -9.72 -5.65
N LEU A 236 -25.94 -8.81 -4.71
CA LEU A 236 -27.22 -8.67 -4.04
C LEU A 236 -28.34 -8.29 -5.00
N LEU A 237 -28.08 -7.39 -5.96
CA LEU A 237 -29.03 -7.01 -6.99
C LEU A 237 -29.42 -8.21 -7.86
N LEU A 238 -28.44 -8.98 -8.35
CA LEU A 238 -28.69 -10.15 -9.18
C LEU A 238 -29.46 -11.25 -8.43
N ILE A 239 -29.06 -11.54 -7.19
CA ILE A 239 -29.75 -12.51 -6.33
C ILE A 239 -31.19 -12.05 -6.07
N GLY A 240 -31.40 -10.77 -5.77
CA GLY A 240 -32.72 -10.18 -5.55
C GLY A 240 -33.62 -10.33 -6.78
N LEU A 241 -33.10 -10.02 -7.98
CA LEU A 241 -33.84 -10.20 -9.23
C LEU A 241 -34.19 -11.68 -9.48
N ILE A 242 -33.27 -12.61 -9.25
CA ILE A 242 -33.52 -14.04 -9.40
C ILE A 242 -34.63 -14.51 -8.45
N VAL A 243 -34.60 -14.10 -7.17
CA VAL A 243 -35.63 -14.45 -6.19
C VAL A 243 -37.00 -13.94 -6.61
N VAL A 244 -37.07 -12.69 -7.10
CA VAL A 244 -38.32 -12.10 -7.61
C VAL A 244 -38.81 -12.87 -8.85
N ILE A 245 -37.94 -13.15 -9.82
CA ILE A 245 -38.29 -13.87 -11.05
C ILE A 245 -38.80 -15.28 -10.74
N VAL A 246 -38.09 -16.02 -9.87
CA VAL A 246 -38.52 -17.37 -9.44
C VAL A 246 -39.85 -17.28 -8.69
N GLY A 247 -40.01 -16.30 -7.80
CA GLY A 247 -41.28 -16.04 -7.10
C GLY A 247 -42.44 -15.78 -8.06
N VAL A 248 -42.22 -15.00 -9.13
CA VAL A 248 -43.21 -14.77 -10.20
C VAL A 248 -43.52 -16.08 -10.92
N ILE A 249 -42.52 -16.86 -11.36
CA ILE A 249 -42.72 -18.12 -12.07
C ILE A 249 -43.51 -19.12 -11.22
N VAL A 250 -43.18 -19.27 -9.93
CA VAL A 250 -43.89 -20.17 -9.01
C VAL A 250 -45.33 -19.72 -8.80
N THR A 251 -45.56 -18.41 -8.72
CA THR A 251 -46.91 -17.83 -8.62
C THR A 251 -47.72 -18.06 -9.88
N MET A 252 -47.16 -17.84 -11.07
CA MET A 252 -47.84 -18.09 -12.35
C MET A 252 -48.15 -19.58 -12.56
N LYS A 253 -47.29 -20.48 -12.07
CA LYS A 253 -47.50 -21.92 -12.19
C LYS A 253 -48.38 -22.51 -11.09
N HIS A 254 -48.88 -21.70 -10.14
CA HIS A 254 -49.66 -22.15 -8.96
C HIS A 254 -48.99 -23.32 -8.21
N LYS A 255 -47.66 -23.24 -8.04
CA LYS A 255 -46.84 -24.29 -7.40
C LYS A 255 -46.43 -23.94 -5.96
N TRP A 256 -47.14 -23.06 -5.28
CA TRP A 256 -46.82 -22.77 -3.87
C TRP A 256 -47.15 -23.95 -2.97
N HIS A 257 -46.36 -24.14 -1.92
CA HIS A 257 -46.53 -25.27 -1.01
C HIS A 257 -47.86 -25.15 -0.25
N ASN A 258 -48.73 -26.18 -0.37
CA ASN A 258 -50.11 -26.24 0.13
C ASN A 258 -51.15 -25.41 -0.66
N GLU A 259 -50.85 -24.89 -1.86
CA GLU A 259 -51.82 -24.12 -2.65
C GLU A 259 -53.04 -24.98 -3.05
N TRP A 260 -52.84 -26.20 -3.52
CA TRP A 260 -53.93 -27.15 -3.88
C TRP A 260 -54.74 -27.69 -2.71
N LYS A 261 -54.24 -27.63 -1.46
CA LYS A 261 -55.00 -28.11 -0.29
C LYS A 261 -56.09 -27.13 0.14
N THR A 262 -55.99 -25.86 -0.27
CA THR A 262 -56.93 -24.81 0.12
C THR A 262 -58.18 -24.84 -0.76
N GLU A 263 -58.03 -25.06 -2.08
CA GLU A 263 -59.16 -25.20 -3.01
C GLU A 263 -60.08 -26.38 -2.64
N ALA A 264 -59.54 -27.48 -2.13
CA ALA A 264 -60.32 -28.66 -1.75
C ALA A 264 -61.19 -28.47 -0.48
N VAL A 265 -60.94 -27.44 0.33
CA VAL A 265 -61.70 -27.18 1.57
C VAL A 265 -62.90 -26.26 1.32
N ASP A 266 -62.81 -25.35 0.34
CA ASP A 266 -63.89 -24.42 0.00
C ASP A 266 -65.03 -25.07 -0.81
N ASP A 267 -64.81 -26.25 -1.40
CA ASP A 267 -65.81 -26.98 -2.21
C ASP A 267 -66.80 -27.85 -1.40
N VAL A 268 -66.69 -27.91 -0.06
CA VAL A 268 -67.64 -28.65 0.79
C VAL A 268 -68.77 -27.72 1.28
N LYS A 269 -69.90 -27.70 0.56
CA LYS A 269 -71.13 -27.02 1.00
C LYS A 269 -71.59 -27.55 2.37
N PRO A 270 -72.06 -26.70 3.31
CA PRO A 270 -72.63 -27.17 4.57
C PRO A 270 -73.92 -27.92 4.29
N LEU A 271 -74.05 -29.14 4.84
CA LEU A 271 -75.30 -29.90 4.79
C LEU A 271 -76.40 -29.13 5.53
N GLU A 272 -77.47 -28.82 4.79
CA GLU A 272 -78.67 -28.15 5.28
C GLU A 272 -79.37 -29.05 6.31
N ASN A 273 -79.45 -28.57 7.56
CA ASN A 273 -80.01 -29.30 8.69
C ASN A 273 -81.55 -29.28 8.58
N LYS A 274 -82.15 -30.30 7.95
CA LYS A 274 -83.61 -30.45 7.94
C LYS A 274 -84.09 -30.91 9.32
N GLY A 275 -84.86 -30.03 9.96
CA GLY A 275 -85.41 -30.20 11.29
C GLY A 275 -86.23 -31.48 11.46
N VAL A 276 -86.00 -32.11 12.61
CA VAL A 276 -86.87 -33.13 13.20
C VAL A 276 -88.11 -32.41 13.73
N ASN A 277 -89.28 -32.72 13.17
CA ASN A 277 -90.56 -32.44 13.82
C ASN A 277 -91.13 -33.75 14.36
N SER A 278 -91.56 -33.66 15.61
CA SER A 278 -92.28 -34.61 16.45
C SER A 278 -93.60 -35.09 15.86
N GLU A 279 -93.83 -36.41 15.88
CA GLU A 279 -94.92 -37.10 16.61
C GLU A 279 -94.70 -38.62 16.54
#